data_AF-A0A5N5MH68-F1
#
_entry.id   AF-A0A5N5MH68-F1
#
_cell.length_a   1.000
_cell.length_b   1.000
_cell.length_c   1.000
_cell.angle_alpha   90.00
_cell.angle_beta   90.00
_cell.angle_gamma   90.00
#
_symmetry.space_group_name_H-M   'P 1'
#
loop_
_entity.id
_entity.type
_entity.pdbx_description
1 polymer ?
#
loop_
_entity_poly.entity_id
_entity_poly.type
_entity_poly.pdbx_seq_one_letter_code
_entity_poly.pdbx_strand_id
1 'polypeptide(L)'
;MADSKQDVVCGFDGNPDLFGLGVRVGIYIQMISFVLAGVFLPRESAYLQGSAFVFLLAIFIALIRETVAKTLHATEVALVAWLIIYQVIGVSSTLTKHLTVSSAVRMVLAFFIFPPFVGYMVWYWYVGIDTLPEGACGEYGFFWTKVNVRGWYRTLNKVIWTMAIAIVSIWGIIGGLLLLIAAVMGVVSIRRRIRERSSRAEEDVRARIQTPGKAPARASATAHLEKQDTWSSELRTKHPGLHKTLKCIGALFLAGLSLTITVTPMELLIKWNHVHGLDRLDSVGQLVPFILSAGQLVHVLYGIVTGAEEVKRGSILHEQGTSSALLEKLACADVNCE
;
A
#
# COMPACT_ATOMS: atom_id res chain seq x y z
N MET A 1 -41.79 -12.29 -46.77
CA MET A 1 -41.20 -12.78 -45.51
C MET A 1 -40.34 -11.67 -44.97
N ALA A 2 -40.89 -10.89 -44.04
CA ALA A 2 -40.17 -9.79 -43.41
C ALA A 2 -39.20 -10.39 -42.38
N ASP A 3 -37.91 -10.16 -42.59
CA ASP A 3 -36.83 -10.48 -41.67
C ASP A 3 -37.05 -9.68 -40.38
N SER A 4 -37.56 -10.33 -39.32
CA SER A 4 -37.62 -9.72 -38.01
C SER A 4 -36.19 -9.65 -37.47
N LYS A 5 -35.50 -8.53 -37.69
CA LYS A 5 -34.35 -8.16 -36.86
C LYS A 5 -34.87 -8.10 -35.41
N GLN A 6 -34.69 -9.18 -34.66
CA GLN A 6 -34.63 -9.09 -33.21
C GLN A 6 -33.48 -8.14 -32.93
N ASP A 7 -33.79 -6.93 -32.48
CA ASP A 7 -32.81 -6.04 -31.89
C ASP A 7 -32.22 -6.81 -30.71
N VAL A 8 -31.05 -7.41 -30.92
CA VAL A 8 -30.33 -8.12 -29.87
C VAL A 8 -30.03 -7.06 -28.81
N VAL A 9 -30.75 -7.13 -27.70
CA VAL A 9 -30.54 -6.22 -26.58
C VAL A 9 -29.13 -6.48 -26.06
N CYS A 10 -28.23 -5.54 -26.36
CA CYS A 10 -26.84 -5.61 -25.97
C CYS A 10 -26.71 -5.21 -24.50
N GLY A 11 -26.04 -6.06 -23.72
CA GLY A 11 -25.74 -5.78 -22.32
C GLY A 11 -26.03 -6.97 -21.42
N PHE A 12 -25.64 -6.84 -20.17
CA PHE A 12 -25.92 -7.80 -19.10
C PHE A 12 -26.03 -7.05 -17.77
N ASP A 13 -26.70 -7.67 -16.80
CA ASP A 13 -26.75 -7.16 -15.44
C ASP A 13 -25.44 -7.52 -14.72
N GLY A 14 -24.67 -6.50 -14.36
CA GLY A 14 -23.39 -6.70 -13.68
C GLY A 14 -23.57 -6.96 -12.19
N ASN A 15 -22.59 -7.63 -11.57
CA ASN A 15 -22.67 -7.91 -10.14
C ASN A 15 -22.45 -6.62 -9.30
N PRO A 16 -23.49 -6.14 -8.58
CA PRO A 16 -23.38 -4.95 -7.74
C PRO A 16 -22.27 -5.04 -6.70
N ASP A 17 -22.01 -6.22 -6.13
CA ASP A 17 -21.08 -6.40 -5.00
C ASP A 17 -19.60 -6.30 -5.40
N LEU A 18 -19.28 -6.51 -6.68
CA LEU A 18 -17.90 -6.49 -7.16
C LEU A 18 -17.46 -5.10 -7.64
N PHE A 19 -18.34 -4.39 -8.34
CA PHE A 19 -18.01 -3.10 -8.97
C PHE A 19 -19.22 -2.17 -9.11
N GLY A 20 -20.25 -2.34 -8.28
CA GLY A 20 -21.37 -1.41 -8.21
C GLY A 20 -20.96 -0.01 -7.75
N LEU A 21 -21.92 0.91 -7.73
CA LEU A 21 -21.70 2.33 -7.43
C LEU A 21 -20.90 2.55 -6.14
N GLY A 22 -21.24 1.85 -5.05
CA GLY A 22 -20.59 2.06 -3.76
C GLY A 22 -19.13 1.60 -3.73
N VAL A 23 -18.81 0.50 -4.42
CA VAL A 23 -17.43 0.02 -4.59
C VAL A 23 -16.61 1.02 -5.41
N ARG A 24 -17.13 1.46 -6.56
CA ARG A 24 -16.44 2.40 -7.46
C ARG A 24 -16.19 3.73 -6.77
N VAL A 25 -17.24 4.37 -6.24
CA VAL A 25 -17.15 5.65 -5.55
C VAL A 25 -16.27 5.53 -4.29
N GLY A 26 -16.38 4.43 -3.56
CA GLY A 26 -15.50 4.12 -2.44
C GLY A 26 -14.02 4.14 -2.84
N ILE A 27 -13.65 3.49 -3.95
CA ILE A 27 -12.26 3.47 -4.44
C ILE A 27 -11.82 4.85 -4.92
N TYR A 28 -12.70 5.62 -5.57
CA TYR A 28 -12.37 6.99 -5.99
C TYR A 28 -12.08 7.90 -4.80
N ILE A 29 -12.94 7.87 -3.77
CA ILE A 29 -12.76 8.64 -2.53
C ILE A 29 -11.49 8.20 -1.80
N GLN A 30 -11.24 6.89 -1.75
CA GLN A 30 -10.06 6.32 -1.12
C GLN A 30 -8.76 6.75 -1.82
N MET A 31 -8.76 6.81 -3.15
CA MET A 31 -7.61 7.28 -3.91
C MET A 31 -7.29 8.76 -3.60
N ILE A 32 -8.30 9.61 -3.50
CA ILE A 32 -8.13 11.02 -3.07
C ILE A 32 -7.55 11.06 -1.66
N SER A 33 -8.07 10.23 -0.75
CA SER A 33 -7.59 10.15 0.64
C SER A 33 -6.11 9.77 0.70
N PHE A 34 -5.62 8.88 -0.16
CA PHE A 34 -4.20 8.53 -0.23
C PHE A 34 -3.33 9.67 -0.74
N VAL A 35 -3.77 10.40 -1.76
CA VAL A 35 -3.02 11.55 -2.27
C VAL A 35 -2.92 12.64 -1.20
N LEU A 36 -4.04 12.97 -0.56
CA LEU A 36 -4.07 13.98 0.50
C LEU A 36 -3.24 13.57 1.71
N ALA A 37 -3.39 12.34 2.20
CA ALA A 37 -2.59 11.83 3.31
C ALA A 37 -1.10 11.76 2.97
N GLY A 38 -0.74 11.35 1.74
CA GLY A 38 0.65 11.29 1.30
C GLY A 38 1.34 12.65 1.29
N VAL A 39 0.62 13.73 0.96
CA VAL A 39 1.16 15.09 0.91
C VAL A 39 1.15 15.77 2.28
N PHE A 40 0.06 15.64 3.04
CA PHE A 40 -0.17 16.41 4.27
C PHE A 40 0.08 15.63 5.55
N LEU A 41 -0.18 14.32 5.58
CA LEU A 41 -0.16 13.47 6.78
C LEU A 41 0.67 12.18 6.52
N PRO A 42 1.96 12.30 6.19
CA PRO A 42 2.77 11.15 5.77
C PRO A 42 2.87 10.08 6.86
N ARG A 43 2.73 10.44 8.15
CA ARG A 43 2.70 9.48 9.27
C ARG A 43 1.40 8.69 9.37
N GLU A 44 0.27 9.26 8.99
CA GLU A 44 -1.05 8.61 9.07
C GLU A 44 -1.41 7.83 7.80
N SER A 45 -0.78 8.15 6.67
CA SER A 45 -0.90 7.40 5.40
C SER A 45 -0.74 5.89 5.61
N ALA A 46 0.15 5.52 6.52
CA ALA A 46 0.42 4.19 7.00
C ALA A 46 -0.81 3.40 7.48
N TYR A 47 -1.70 4.05 8.21
CA TYR A 47 -2.91 3.45 8.75
C TYR A 47 -3.96 3.26 7.64
N LEU A 48 -4.16 4.29 6.81
CA LEU A 48 -5.10 4.26 5.69
C LEU A 48 -4.80 3.13 4.70
N GLN A 49 -3.51 2.86 4.46
CA GLN A 49 -3.04 1.75 3.63
C GLN A 49 -3.49 0.38 4.15
N GLY A 50 -3.50 0.19 5.48
CA GLY A 50 -3.92 -1.07 6.08
C GLY A 50 -5.36 -1.43 5.73
N SER A 51 -6.26 -0.45 5.80
CA SER A 51 -7.66 -0.64 5.40
C SER A 51 -7.84 -0.86 3.88
N ALA A 52 -7.08 -0.18 3.02
CA ALA A 52 -7.09 -0.49 1.57
C ALA A 52 -6.68 -1.92 1.30
N PHE A 53 -5.67 -2.42 2.01
CA PHE A 53 -5.17 -3.78 1.82
C PHE A 53 -6.24 -4.83 2.15
N VAL A 54 -6.96 -4.67 3.26
CA VAL A 54 -8.07 -5.57 3.63
C VAL A 54 -9.15 -5.56 2.55
N PHE A 55 -9.50 -4.37 2.05
CA PHE A 55 -10.51 -4.25 1.02
C PHE A 55 -10.05 -4.86 -0.33
N LEU A 56 -8.79 -4.65 -0.69
CA LEU A 56 -8.15 -5.28 -1.85
C LEU A 56 -8.21 -6.81 -1.75
N LEU A 57 -7.89 -7.37 -0.58
CA LEU A 57 -7.98 -8.81 -0.32
C LEU A 57 -9.41 -9.31 -0.50
N ALA A 58 -10.38 -8.59 0.05
CA ALA A 58 -11.80 -8.95 -0.05
C ALA A 58 -12.29 -8.98 -1.50
N ILE A 59 -11.98 -7.94 -2.30
CA ILE A 59 -12.34 -7.89 -3.73
C ILE A 59 -11.67 -9.04 -4.48
N PHE A 60 -10.40 -9.32 -4.21
CA PHE A 60 -9.69 -10.40 -4.90
C PHE A 60 -10.28 -11.78 -4.57
N ILE A 61 -10.62 -12.04 -3.31
CA ILE A 61 -11.30 -13.28 -2.90
C ILE A 61 -12.67 -13.39 -3.57
N ALA A 62 -13.44 -12.30 -3.59
CA ALA A 62 -14.75 -12.27 -4.25
C ALA A 62 -14.61 -12.54 -5.76
N LEU A 63 -13.61 -11.95 -6.43
CA LEU A 63 -13.31 -12.22 -7.82
C LEU A 63 -13.06 -13.72 -8.07
N ILE A 64 -12.21 -14.36 -7.25
CA ILE A 64 -11.93 -15.80 -7.38
C ILE A 64 -13.22 -16.61 -7.18
N ARG A 65 -14.01 -16.31 -6.14
CA ARG A 65 -15.26 -17.00 -5.85
C ARG A 65 -16.23 -16.95 -7.03
N GLU A 66 -16.48 -15.75 -7.57
CA GLU A 66 -17.42 -15.54 -8.67
C GLU A 66 -16.89 -16.13 -9.99
N THR A 67 -15.57 -16.12 -10.18
CA THR A 67 -14.93 -16.81 -11.32
C THR A 67 -15.16 -18.31 -11.27
N VAL A 68 -15.00 -18.94 -10.10
CA VAL A 68 -15.26 -20.37 -9.91
C VAL A 68 -16.74 -20.70 -10.05
N ALA A 69 -17.62 -19.81 -9.60
CA ALA A 69 -19.08 -19.94 -9.76
C ALA A 69 -19.55 -19.83 -11.22
N LYS A 70 -18.69 -19.36 -12.14
CA LYS A 70 -19.00 -19.13 -13.56
C LYS A 70 -20.19 -18.18 -13.77
N THR A 71 -20.47 -17.34 -12.79
CA THR A 71 -21.50 -16.28 -12.82
C THR A 71 -20.95 -15.00 -13.46
N LEU A 72 -19.63 -14.92 -13.61
CA LEU A 72 -18.91 -13.72 -13.98
C LEU A 72 -18.58 -13.69 -15.48
N HIS A 73 -18.86 -12.58 -16.16
CA HIS A 73 -18.48 -12.35 -17.56
C HIS A 73 -17.02 -11.91 -17.66
N ALA A 74 -16.39 -12.14 -18.82
CA ALA A 74 -14.99 -11.75 -19.02
C ALA A 74 -14.76 -10.23 -18.83
N THR A 75 -15.70 -9.41 -19.28
CA THR A 75 -15.65 -7.94 -19.14
C THR A 75 -15.69 -7.49 -17.68
N GLU A 76 -16.39 -8.21 -16.81
CA GLU A 76 -16.42 -7.96 -15.36
C GLU A 76 -15.05 -8.21 -14.72
N VAL A 77 -14.31 -9.24 -15.17
CA VAL A 77 -12.93 -9.46 -14.70
C VAL A 77 -12.05 -8.25 -15.00
N ALA A 78 -12.16 -7.69 -16.20
CA ALA A 78 -11.37 -6.53 -16.61
C ALA A 78 -11.70 -5.28 -15.76
N LEU A 79 -12.97 -5.07 -15.41
CA LEU A 79 -13.39 -4.02 -14.49
C LEU A 79 -12.79 -4.20 -13.10
N VAL A 80 -12.92 -5.39 -12.52
CA VAL A 80 -12.38 -5.69 -11.18
C VAL A 80 -10.85 -5.62 -11.18
N ALA A 81 -10.20 -6.01 -12.29
CA ALA A 81 -8.75 -5.89 -12.46
C ALA A 81 -8.29 -4.43 -12.31
N TRP A 82 -8.98 -3.49 -12.94
CA TRP A 82 -8.68 -2.06 -12.81
C TRP A 82 -8.86 -1.57 -11.37
N LEU A 83 -9.92 -1.99 -10.67
CA LEU A 83 -10.15 -1.62 -9.26
C LEU A 83 -8.96 -2.05 -8.39
N ILE A 84 -8.52 -3.29 -8.58
CA ILE A 84 -7.37 -3.86 -7.87
C ILE A 84 -6.09 -3.08 -8.21
N ILE A 85 -5.83 -2.80 -9.48
CA ILE A 85 -4.64 -2.05 -9.91
C ILE A 85 -4.58 -0.68 -9.24
N TYR A 86 -5.69 0.06 -9.19
CA TYR A 86 -5.72 1.38 -8.55
C TYR A 86 -5.44 1.32 -7.05
N GLN A 87 -5.98 0.31 -6.37
CA GLN A 87 -5.70 0.10 -4.95
C GLN A 87 -4.23 -0.26 -4.69
N VAL A 88 -3.63 -1.07 -5.55
CA VAL A 88 -2.19 -1.40 -5.45
C VAL A 88 -1.32 -0.16 -5.65
N ILE A 89 -1.66 0.72 -6.61
CA ILE A 89 -0.94 1.99 -6.81
C ILE A 89 -1.04 2.87 -5.56
N GLY A 90 -2.24 2.99 -4.98
CA GLY A 90 -2.48 3.74 -3.74
C GLY A 90 -1.61 3.24 -2.58
N VAL A 91 -1.58 1.92 -2.35
CA VAL A 91 -0.80 1.29 -1.28
C VAL A 91 0.72 1.41 -1.52
N SER A 92 1.18 1.32 -2.76
CA SER A 92 2.61 1.29 -3.11
C SER A 92 3.28 2.68 -3.07
N SER A 93 2.51 3.75 -3.30
CA SER A 93 3.02 5.12 -3.46
C SER A 93 3.69 5.74 -2.21
N THR A 94 3.56 5.14 -1.02
CA THR A 94 4.06 5.72 0.24
C THR A 94 5.10 4.87 0.97
N LEU A 95 5.68 3.85 0.32
CA LEU A 95 6.55 2.86 0.97
C LEU A 95 7.98 3.33 1.29
N THR A 96 8.39 4.57 0.99
CA THR A 96 9.82 4.87 0.81
C THR A 96 10.54 5.64 1.92
N LYS A 97 9.97 5.92 3.10
CA LYS A 97 10.66 6.83 4.04
C LYS A 97 11.34 6.22 5.27
N HIS A 98 10.83 5.16 5.90
CA HIS A 98 11.59 4.47 6.97
C HIS A 98 11.22 2.98 7.07
N LEU A 99 12.23 2.10 7.03
CA LEU A 99 12.12 0.68 7.33
C LEU A 99 11.73 0.51 8.80
N THR A 100 10.43 0.43 9.04
CA THR A 100 9.82 0.26 10.37
C THR A 100 9.17 -1.11 10.44
N VAL A 101 8.93 -1.64 11.64
CA VAL A 101 8.25 -2.94 11.81
C VAL A 101 6.90 -2.96 11.07
N SER A 102 6.19 -1.82 10.99
CA SER A 102 4.96 -1.71 10.18
C SER A 102 5.21 -1.78 8.68
N SER A 103 6.37 -1.33 8.17
CA SER A 103 6.72 -1.45 6.74
C SER A 103 7.05 -2.90 6.38
N ALA A 104 7.69 -3.65 7.30
CA ALA A 104 7.94 -5.08 7.11
C ALA A 104 6.63 -5.87 7.03
N VAL A 105 5.67 -5.61 7.92
CA VAL A 105 4.33 -6.21 7.85
C VAL A 105 3.64 -5.87 6.53
N ARG A 106 3.68 -4.62 6.07
CA ARG A 106 3.09 -4.23 4.77
C ARG A 106 3.75 -4.89 3.58
N MET A 107 5.08 -5.03 3.59
CA MET A 107 5.80 -5.74 2.53
C MET A 107 5.39 -7.21 2.49
N VAL A 108 5.36 -7.89 3.64
CA VAL A 108 4.91 -9.28 3.75
C VAL A 108 3.47 -9.43 3.23
N LEU A 109 2.58 -8.54 3.64
CA LEU A 109 1.19 -8.53 3.18
C LEU A 109 1.08 -8.29 1.65
N ALA A 110 1.85 -7.35 1.09
CA ALA A 110 1.89 -7.13 -0.37
C ALA A 110 2.40 -8.36 -1.14
N PHE A 111 3.37 -9.11 -0.56
CA PHE A 111 3.83 -10.39 -1.09
C PHE A 111 2.74 -11.48 -1.12
N PHE A 112 1.71 -11.41 -0.27
CA PHE A 112 0.63 -12.40 -0.27
C PHE A 112 -0.48 -12.10 -1.27
N ILE A 113 -0.70 -10.84 -1.66
CA ILE A 113 -1.81 -10.49 -2.56
C ILE A 113 -1.35 -10.29 -4.00
N PHE A 114 -0.24 -9.58 -4.20
CA PHE A 114 0.15 -9.15 -5.53
C PHE A 114 0.56 -10.33 -6.44
N PRO A 115 1.35 -11.32 -5.99
CA PRO A 115 1.71 -12.46 -6.83
C PRO A 115 0.50 -13.35 -7.23
N PRO A 116 -0.42 -13.73 -6.32
CA PRO A 116 -1.64 -14.44 -6.72
C PRO A 116 -2.50 -13.66 -7.70
N PHE A 117 -2.62 -12.34 -7.53
CA PHE A 117 -3.36 -11.50 -8.48
C PHE A 117 -2.71 -11.49 -9.87
N VAL A 118 -1.39 -11.34 -9.94
CA VAL A 118 -0.64 -11.42 -11.21
C VAL A 118 -0.80 -12.80 -11.85
N GLY A 119 -0.72 -13.89 -11.07
CA GLY A 119 -0.95 -15.25 -11.55
C GLY A 119 -2.37 -15.45 -12.10
N TYR A 120 -3.37 -14.92 -11.40
CA TYR A 120 -4.76 -14.92 -11.87
C TYR A 120 -4.91 -14.15 -13.19
N MET A 121 -4.26 -12.99 -13.33
CA MET A 121 -4.31 -12.23 -14.58
C MET A 121 -3.63 -12.95 -15.75
N VAL A 122 -2.50 -13.62 -15.51
CA VAL A 122 -1.88 -14.49 -16.53
C VAL A 122 -2.87 -15.59 -16.95
N TRP A 123 -3.49 -16.28 -16.00
CA TRP A 123 -4.50 -17.30 -16.32
C TRP A 123 -5.68 -16.71 -17.11
N TYR A 124 -6.21 -15.55 -16.68
CA TYR A 124 -7.35 -14.88 -17.31
C TYR A 124 -7.08 -14.57 -18.80
N TRP A 125 -5.94 -13.96 -19.11
CA TRP A 125 -5.62 -13.58 -20.49
C TRP A 125 -5.27 -14.76 -21.39
N TYR A 126 -4.71 -15.84 -20.82
CA TYR A 126 -4.36 -17.05 -21.57
C TYR A 126 -5.55 -17.96 -21.81
N VAL A 127 -6.31 -18.28 -20.76
CA VAL A 127 -7.38 -19.29 -20.79
C VAL A 127 -8.70 -18.74 -20.30
N GLY A 128 -8.70 -17.95 -19.20
CA GLY A 128 -9.92 -17.55 -18.52
C GLY A 128 -10.94 -16.83 -19.41
N ILE A 129 -10.49 -15.92 -20.27
CA ILE A 129 -11.34 -15.18 -21.21
C ILE A 129 -12.14 -16.07 -22.18
N ASP A 130 -11.62 -17.25 -22.52
CA ASP A 130 -12.33 -18.19 -23.41
C ASP A 130 -13.25 -19.14 -22.62
N THR A 131 -13.08 -19.24 -21.30
CA THR A 131 -13.88 -20.12 -20.44
C THR A 131 -15.09 -19.43 -19.80
N LEU A 132 -15.08 -18.10 -19.76
CA LEU A 132 -16.16 -17.30 -19.19
C LEU A 132 -17.26 -17.01 -20.22
N PRO A 133 -18.50 -16.76 -19.78
CA PRO A 133 -19.61 -16.46 -20.69
C PRO A 133 -19.33 -15.20 -21.52
N GLU A 134 -19.64 -15.30 -22.82
CA GLU A 134 -19.51 -14.20 -23.77
C GLU A 134 -20.72 -13.26 -23.70
N GLY A 135 -20.46 -11.95 -23.75
CA GLY A 135 -21.52 -10.96 -23.93
C GLY A 135 -22.09 -10.96 -25.34
N ALA A 136 -23.40 -10.70 -25.47
CA ALA A 136 -24.15 -10.79 -26.74
C ALA A 136 -23.65 -9.85 -27.87
N CYS A 137 -22.93 -8.77 -27.55
CA CYS A 137 -22.55 -7.73 -28.53
C CYS A 137 -21.04 -7.41 -28.56
N GLY A 138 -20.22 -8.38 -28.17
CA GLY A 138 -18.77 -8.27 -28.16
C GLY A 138 -18.22 -7.60 -26.90
N GLU A 139 -16.96 -7.91 -26.61
CA GLU A 139 -16.30 -7.55 -25.35
C GLU A 139 -15.26 -6.45 -25.61
N TYR A 140 -15.39 -5.34 -24.90
CA TYR A 140 -14.54 -4.17 -25.08
C TYR A 140 -13.72 -3.87 -23.82
N GLY A 141 -12.44 -3.56 -24.05
CA GLY A 141 -11.45 -3.17 -23.06
C GLY A 141 -11.11 -1.69 -23.17
N PHE A 142 -10.40 -1.17 -22.16
CA PHE A 142 -9.88 0.20 -22.16
C PHE A 142 -8.40 0.24 -22.51
N PHE A 143 -8.07 0.97 -23.58
CA PHE A 143 -6.71 1.37 -23.93
C PHE A 143 -6.72 2.82 -24.46
N TRP A 144 -7.22 3.76 -23.65
CA TRP A 144 -7.48 5.16 -24.06
C TRP A 144 -8.46 5.32 -25.24
N THR A 145 -8.95 4.22 -25.78
CA THR A 145 -9.96 4.08 -26.81
C THR A 145 -10.67 2.74 -26.63
N LYS A 146 -11.83 2.59 -27.29
CA LYS A 146 -12.63 1.37 -27.29
C LYS A 146 -11.88 0.30 -28.10
N VAL A 147 -11.37 -0.74 -27.44
CA VAL A 147 -10.63 -1.83 -28.10
C VAL A 147 -11.32 -3.16 -27.85
N ASN A 148 -11.34 -4.05 -28.85
CA ASN A 148 -11.87 -5.39 -28.66
C ASN A 148 -10.91 -6.22 -27.81
N VAL A 149 -11.42 -6.83 -26.74
CA VAL A 149 -10.60 -7.55 -25.75
C VAL A 149 -9.93 -8.78 -26.36
N ARG A 150 -10.58 -9.44 -27.32
CA ARG A 150 -10.11 -10.68 -27.96
C ARG A 150 -9.15 -10.47 -29.13
N GLY A 151 -9.02 -9.22 -29.59
CA GLY A 151 -8.09 -8.85 -30.67
C GLY A 151 -6.64 -8.70 -30.19
N TRP A 152 -5.93 -7.74 -30.79
CA TRP A 152 -4.53 -7.44 -30.45
C TRP A 152 -4.31 -7.11 -28.96
N TYR A 153 -5.33 -6.56 -28.30
CA TYR A 153 -5.31 -6.22 -26.88
C TYR A 153 -5.08 -7.44 -25.98
N ARG A 154 -5.60 -8.62 -26.36
CA ARG A 154 -5.33 -9.88 -25.67
C ARG A 154 -3.85 -10.21 -25.68
N THR A 155 -3.22 -10.13 -26.85
CA THR A 155 -1.79 -10.43 -27.02
C THR A 155 -0.93 -9.45 -26.23
N LEU A 156 -1.26 -8.16 -26.26
CA LEU A 156 -0.57 -7.16 -25.44
C LEU A 156 -0.63 -7.52 -23.95
N ASN A 157 -1.82 -7.85 -23.43
CA ASN A 157 -1.97 -8.19 -22.03
C ASN A 157 -1.25 -9.50 -21.65
N LYS A 158 -1.26 -10.52 -22.52
CA LYS A 158 -0.45 -11.73 -22.32
C LYS A 158 1.02 -11.38 -22.09
N VAL A 159 1.59 -10.48 -22.89
CA VAL A 159 2.98 -10.02 -22.74
C VAL A 159 3.17 -9.23 -21.43
N ILE A 160 2.30 -8.27 -21.14
CA ILE A 160 2.41 -7.43 -19.93
C ILE A 160 2.38 -8.30 -18.66
N TRP A 161 1.42 -9.21 -18.55
CA TRP A 161 1.25 -10.01 -17.34
C TRP A 161 2.28 -11.14 -17.21
N THR A 162 2.80 -11.67 -18.32
CA THR A 162 3.94 -12.61 -18.27
C THR A 162 5.25 -11.93 -17.90
N MET A 163 5.49 -10.70 -18.32
CA MET A 163 6.60 -9.91 -17.79
C MET A 163 6.41 -9.60 -16.30
N ALA A 164 5.18 -9.24 -15.89
CA ALA A 164 4.88 -8.94 -14.49
C ALA A 164 5.14 -10.15 -13.58
N ILE A 165 4.71 -11.35 -13.96
CA ILE A 165 4.94 -12.56 -13.14
C ILE A 165 6.42 -12.90 -13.06
N ALA A 166 7.20 -12.69 -14.14
CA ALA A 166 8.64 -12.89 -14.13
C ALA A 166 9.33 -11.91 -13.17
N ILE A 167 8.98 -10.62 -13.23
CA ILE A 167 9.51 -9.58 -12.32
C ILE A 167 9.19 -9.93 -10.86
N VAL A 168 7.94 -10.25 -10.56
CA VAL A 168 7.50 -10.61 -9.19
C VAL A 168 8.23 -11.85 -8.69
N SER A 169 8.42 -12.85 -9.53
CA SER A 169 9.15 -14.07 -9.19
C SER A 169 10.62 -13.78 -8.88
N ILE A 170 11.29 -12.94 -9.68
CA ILE A 170 12.67 -12.52 -9.44
C ILE A 170 12.80 -11.80 -8.10
N TRP A 171 11.95 -10.82 -7.82
CA TRP A 171 11.95 -10.12 -6.53
C TRP A 171 11.63 -11.05 -5.36
N GLY A 172 10.73 -12.01 -5.54
CA GLY A 172 10.43 -13.05 -4.56
C GLY A 172 11.64 -13.94 -4.25
N ILE A 173 12.40 -14.35 -5.26
CA ILE A 173 13.61 -15.15 -5.09
C ILE A 173 14.70 -14.33 -4.37
N ILE A 174 14.92 -13.08 -4.79
CA ILE A 174 15.90 -12.18 -4.15
C ILE A 174 15.52 -11.95 -2.68
N GLY A 175 14.26 -11.62 -2.41
CA GLY A 175 13.75 -11.42 -1.05
C GLY A 175 13.88 -12.67 -0.19
N GLY A 176 13.53 -13.84 -0.73
CA GLY A 176 13.70 -15.13 -0.07
C GLY A 176 15.16 -15.44 0.26
N LEU A 177 16.08 -15.19 -0.66
CA LEU A 177 17.52 -15.37 -0.45
C LEU A 177 18.05 -14.44 0.65
N LEU A 178 17.66 -13.16 0.63
CA LEU A 178 18.04 -12.19 1.65
C LEU A 178 17.53 -12.58 3.04
N LEU A 179 16.29 -13.09 3.14
CA LEU A 179 15.73 -13.59 4.39
C LEU A 179 16.47 -14.83 4.89
N LEU A 180 16.86 -15.73 3.99
CA LEU A 180 17.67 -16.92 4.32
C LEU A 180 19.04 -16.51 4.87
N ILE A 181 19.72 -15.57 4.21
CA ILE A 181 21.00 -15.02 4.67
C ILE A 181 20.84 -14.36 6.05
N ALA A 182 19.79 -13.55 6.25
CA ALA A 182 19.51 -12.91 7.52
C ALA A 182 19.24 -13.93 8.64
N ALA A 183 18.50 -15.00 8.36
CA ALA A 183 18.24 -16.08 9.31
C ALA A 183 19.53 -16.82 9.70
N VAL A 184 20.37 -17.16 8.72
CA VAL A 184 21.68 -17.81 8.96
C VAL A 184 22.59 -16.89 9.79
N MET A 185 22.72 -15.62 9.41
CA MET A 185 23.48 -14.62 10.16
C MET A 185 22.93 -14.42 11.57
N GLY A 186 21.61 -14.43 11.74
CA GLY A 186 20.93 -14.40 13.03
C GLY A 186 21.33 -15.58 13.91
N VAL A 187 21.22 -16.81 13.40
CA VAL A 187 21.62 -18.04 14.10
C VAL A 187 23.11 -18.02 14.45
N VAL A 188 23.98 -17.61 13.53
CA VAL A 188 25.43 -17.49 13.77
C VAL A 188 25.71 -16.45 14.86
N SER A 189 25.03 -15.30 14.82
CA SER A 189 25.20 -14.24 15.82
C SER A 189 24.74 -14.69 17.22
N ILE A 190 23.64 -15.45 17.30
CA ILE A 190 23.14 -16.03 18.56
C ILE A 190 24.14 -17.06 19.08
N ARG A 191 24.65 -17.96 18.23
CA ARG A 191 25.69 -18.93 18.60
C ARG A 191 26.97 -18.24 19.09
N ARG A 192 27.41 -17.16 18.42
CA ARG A 192 28.54 -16.34 18.87
C ARG A 192 28.28 -15.71 20.25
N ARG A 193 27.11 -15.10 20.47
CA ARG A 193 26.74 -14.51 21.77
C ARG A 193 26.67 -15.55 22.89
N ILE A 194 26.17 -16.76 22.62
CA ILE A 194 26.14 -17.85 23.61
C ILE A 194 27.57 -18.28 23.95
N ARG A 195 28.44 -18.47 22.94
CA ARG A 195 29.84 -18.84 23.15
C ARG A 195 30.59 -17.76 23.95
N GLU A 196 30.42 -16.49 23.61
CA GLU A 196 31.03 -15.36 24.34
C GLU A 196 30.48 -15.16 25.76
N ARG A 197 29.21 -15.52 26.02
CA ARG A 197 28.65 -15.53 27.37
C ARG A 197 29.22 -16.68 28.18
N SER A 198 29.38 -17.85 27.58
CA SER A 198 30.01 -19.01 28.22
C SER A 198 31.45 -18.71 28.61
N SER A 199 32.25 -18.13 27.70
CA SER A 199 33.63 -17.77 28.00
C SER A 199 33.73 -16.68 29.07
N ARG A 200 32.88 -15.64 29.00
CA ARG A 200 32.82 -14.62 30.05
C ARG A 200 32.36 -15.17 31.40
N ALA A 201 31.42 -16.12 31.43
CA ALA A 201 30.99 -16.74 32.68
C ALA A 201 32.12 -17.55 33.33
N GLU A 202 32.91 -18.28 32.55
CA GLU A 202 34.10 -18.97 33.05
C GLU A 202 35.18 -17.99 33.55
N GLU A 203 35.36 -16.87 32.85
CA GLU A 203 36.34 -15.84 33.20
C GLU A 203 35.91 -15.01 34.42
N ASP A 204 34.61 -14.68 34.57
CA ASP A 204 34.04 -14.02 35.76
C ASP A 204 34.10 -14.93 37.00
N VAL A 205 33.84 -16.23 36.84
CA VAL A 205 34.00 -17.21 37.94
C VAL A 205 35.46 -17.28 38.37
N ARG A 206 36.40 -17.28 37.41
CA ARG A 206 37.85 -17.26 37.70
C ARG A 206 38.29 -15.93 38.34
N ALA A 207 37.80 -14.79 37.85
CA ALA A 207 38.11 -13.46 38.37
C ALA A 207 37.52 -13.23 39.77
N ARG A 208 36.33 -13.76 40.07
CA ARG A 208 35.72 -13.72 41.42
C ARG A 208 36.44 -14.57 42.45
N ILE A 209 37.13 -15.64 42.02
CA ILE A 209 38.00 -16.45 42.89
C ILE A 209 39.31 -15.69 43.20
N GLN A 210 39.78 -14.82 42.31
CA GLN A 210 41.13 -14.27 42.38
C GLN A 210 41.22 -12.81 42.88
N THR A 211 40.17 -12.00 42.75
CA THR A 211 40.16 -10.61 43.25
C THR A 211 38.73 -10.10 43.52
N PRO A 212 38.37 -9.71 44.76
CA PRO A 212 37.12 -9.03 45.02
C PRO A 212 37.23 -7.55 44.62
N GLY A 213 36.39 -7.13 43.68
CA GLY A 213 36.05 -5.73 43.46
C GLY A 213 36.84 -5.01 42.37
N LYS A 214 36.26 -4.94 41.17
CA LYS A 214 36.06 -3.71 40.36
C LYS A 214 35.45 -4.07 39.01
N ALA A 215 34.32 -3.43 38.67
CA ALA A 215 33.65 -3.58 37.39
C ALA A 215 34.05 -2.44 36.44
N PRO A 216 34.29 -2.70 35.13
CA PRO A 216 34.52 -1.62 34.18
C PRO A 216 33.24 -1.21 33.45
N ALA A 217 33.11 0.11 33.29
CA ALA A 217 32.04 0.82 32.61
C ALA A 217 32.09 0.65 31.07
N ARG A 218 30.92 0.71 30.43
CA ARG A 218 30.77 0.57 28.97
C ARG A 218 30.13 1.84 28.39
N ALA A 219 30.94 2.64 27.69
CA ALA A 219 30.53 3.91 27.11
C ALA A 219 30.06 3.80 25.65
N SER A 220 28.91 4.47 25.41
CA SER A 220 28.50 5.30 24.25
C SER A 220 28.68 4.81 22.81
N ALA A 221 27.56 4.53 22.15
CA ALA A 221 27.40 4.37 20.70
C ALA A 221 26.29 5.27 20.13
N THR A 222 26.19 6.52 20.58
CA THR A 222 25.09 7.45 20.24
C THR A 222 25.50 8.64 19.36
N ALA A 223 26.79 8.89 19.14
CA ALA A 223 27.26 10.14 18.51
C ALA A 223 27.12 10.22 16.97
N HIS A 224 26.74 9.15 16.27
CA HIS A 224 26.75 9.11 14.80
C HIS A 224 25.40 9.31 14.10
N LEU A 225 24.29 9.42 14.84
CA LEU A 225 22.95 9.61 14.25
C LEU A 225 22.53 11.08 14.15
N GLU A 226 23.24 12.01 14.78
CA GLU A 226 22.81 13.42 14.89
C GLU A 226 23.19 14.27 13.67
N LYS A 227 24.16 13.84 12.86
CA LYS A 227 24.73 14.68 11.79
C LYS A 227 23.98 14.63 10.45
N GLN A 228 23.01 13.73 10.30
CA GLN A 228 22.33 13.50 9.00
C GLN A 228 21.01 14.28 8.85
N ASP A 229 20.45 14.84 9.94
CA ASP A 229 19.17 15.55 9.92
C ASP A 229 19.27 17.06 9.62
N THR A 230 20.45 17.67 9.82
CA THR A 230 20.65 19.13 9.82
C THR A 230 20.51 19.81 8.45
N TRP A 231 20.86 19.13 7.35
CA TRP A 231 20.74 19.71 5.99
C TRP A 231 19.28 19.79 5.49
N SER A 232 18.38 18.95 6.02
CA SER A 232 16.98 18.92 5.61
C SER A 232 16.13 20.02 6.26
N SER A 233 16.60 20.59 7.37
CA SER A 233 15.93 21.64 8.14
C SER A 233 16.17 23.05 7.57
N GLU A 234 17.34 23.34 7.03
CA GLU A 234 17.72 24.70 6.58
C GLU A 234 17.00 25.15 5.30
N LEU A 235 16.64 24.22 4.40
CA LEU A 235 15.86 24.56 3.20
C LEU A 235 14.37 24.85 3.51
N ARG A 236 13.86 24.43 4.67
CA ARG A 236 12.45 24.59 5.05
C ARG A 236 12.13 25.96 5.64
N THR A 237 13.13 26.69 6.13
CA THR A 237 12.96 27.92 6.91
C THR A 237 12.92 29.20 6.06
N LYS A 238 13.33 29.15 4.78
CA LYS A 238 13.53 30.37 3.97
C LYS A 238 12.24 30.97 3.36
N HIS A 239 11.20 30.17 3.05
CA HIS A 239 9.91 30.66 2.53
C HIS A 239 8.71 29.75 2.91
N PRO A 240 8.18 29.85 4.16
CA PRO A 240 7.17 28.92 4.66
C PRO A 240 5.82 29.01 3.94
N GLY A 241 5.38 30.22 3.53
CA GLY A 241 4.10 30.42 2.84
C GLY A 241 4.07 29.85 1.42
N LEU A 242 5.12 30.10 0.63
CA LEU A 242 5.22 29.63 -0.76
C LEU A 242 5.24 28.10 -0.84
N HIS A 243 5.97 27.45 0.08
CA HIS A 243 6.07 25.99 0.12
C HIS A 243 4.74 25.33 0.54
N LYS A 244 3.96 25.95 1.45
CA LYS A 244 2.61 25.47 1.80
C LYS A 244 1.67 25.58 0.59
N THR A 245 1.63 26.72 -0.09
CA THR A 245 0.79 26.92 -1.28
C THR A 245 1.15 25.98 -2.43
N LEU A 246 2.45 25.81 -2.72
CA LEU A 246 2.92 24.92 -3.77
C LEU A 246 2.57 23.44 -3.51
N LYS A 247 2.64 23.01 -2.24
CA LYS A 247 2.18 21.68 -1.83
C LYS A 247 0.69 21.48 -2.01
N CYS A 248 -0.12 22.47 -1.65
CA CYS A 248 -1.58 22.40 -1.85
C CYS A 248 -1.94 22.32 -3.33
N ILE A 249 -1.34 23.17 -4.18
CA ILE A 249 -1.56 23.13 -5.63
C ILE A 249 -1.12 21.77 -6.20
N GLY A 250 0.05 21.27 -5.79
CA GLY A 250 0.54 19.96 -6.20
C GLY A 250 -0.40 18.82 -5.76
N ALA A 251 -0.89 18.84 -4.53
CA ALA A 251 -1.83 17.84 -4.02
C ALA A 251 -3.16 17.83 -4.80
N LEU A 252 -3.73 19.01 -5.07
CA LEU A 252 -4.97 19.14 -5.84
C LEU A 252 -4.78 18.67 -7.29
N PHE A 253 -3.65 19.00 -7.91
CA PHE A 253 -3.32 18.51 -9.25
C PHE A 253 -3.17 16.98 -9.28
N LEU A 254 -2.42 16.40 -8.34
CA LEU A 254 -2.28 14.94 -8.23
C LEU A 254 -3.63 14.26 -7.95
N ALA A 255 -4.46 14.83 -7.09
CA ALA A 255 -5.78 14.29 -6.77
C ALA A 255 -6.69 14.31 -8.02
N GLY A 256 -6.74 15.44 -8.74
CA GLY A 256 -7.50 15.55 -9.98
C GLY A 256 -7.02 14.59 -11.07
N LEU A 257 -5.71 14.46 -11.26
CA LEU A 257 -5.14 13.48 -12.20
C LEU A 257 -5.49 12.04 -11.80
N SER A 258 -5.38 11.70 -10.51
CA SER A 258 -5.72 10.37 -10.02
C SER A 258 -7.20 10.04 -10.19
N LEU A 259 -8.09 11.03 -10.02
CA LEU A 259 -9.53 10.86 -10.24
C LEU A 259 -9.83 10.62 -11.72
N THR A 260 -9.24 11.41 -12.62
CA THR A 260 -9.43 11.21 -14.07
C THR A 260 -8.95 9.84 -14.52
N ILE A 261 -7.77 9.40 -14.04
CA ILE A 261 -7.20 8.09 -14.38
C ILE A 261 -8.02 6.93 -13.82
N THR A 262 -8.70 7.10 -12.68
CA THR A 262 -9.50 6.04 -12.04
C THR A 262 -10.92 5.97 -12.59
N VAL A 263 -11.59 7.12 -12.76
CA VAL A 263 -13.00 7.18 -13.19
C VAL A 263 -13.14 6.85 -14.68
N THR A 264 -12.25 7.39 -15.53
CA THR A 264 -12.41 7.29 -16.99
C THR A 264 -12.45 5.85 -17.49
N PRO A 265 -11.52 4.96 -17.10
CA PRO A 265 -11.53 3.58 -17.61
C PRO A 265 -12.76 2.80 -17.15
N MET A 266 -13.23 3.03 -15.92
CA MET A 266 -14.39 2.31 -15.37
C MET A 266 -15.70 2.71 -16.04
N GLU A 267 -15.97 4.01 -16.13
CA GLU A 267 -17.23 4.49 -16.70
C GLU A 267 -17.29 4.20 -18.21
N LEU A 268 -16.15 4.23 -18.90
CA LEU A 268 -16.09 3.85 -20.31
C LEU A 268 -16.27 2.35 -20.51
N LEU A 269 -15.67 1.49 -19.67
CA LEU A 269 -15.87 0.05 -19.75
C LEU A 269 -17.33 -0.35 -19.52
N ILE A 270 -18.00 0.26 -18.54
CA ILE A 270 -19.43 0.02 -18.27
C ILE A 270 -20.28 0.46 -19.47
N LYS A 271 -20.03 1.67 -20.00
CA LYS A 271 -20.76 2.20 -21.16
C LYS A 271 -20.53 1.39 -22.43
N TRP A 272 -19.29 0.98 -22.71
CA TRP A 272 -18.97 0.25 -23.93
C TRP A 272 -19.49 -1.19 -23.94
N ASN A 273 -19.63 -1.80 -22.76
CA ASN A 273 -20.15 -3.15 -22.60
C ASN A 273 -21.64 -3.19 -22.19
N HIS A 274 -22.31 -2.04 -22.09
CA HIS A 274 -23.73 -1.93 -21.74
C HIS A 274 -24.09 -2.68 -20.44
N VAL A 275 -23.29 -2.47 -19.39
CA VAL A 275 -23.52 -3.13 -18.10
C VAL A 275 -24.59 -2.37 -17.32
N HIS A 276 -25.66 -3.06 -16.93
CA HIS A 276 -26.81 -2.49 -16.23
C HIS A 276 -26.84 -2.92 -14.75
N GLY A 277 -27.73 -2.30 -13.96
CA GLY A 277 -27.96 -2.67 -12.56
C GLY A 277 -26.96 -2.12 -11.54
N LEU A 278 -26.07 -1.21 -11.95
CA LEU A 278 -24.93 -0.76 -11.12
C LEU A 278 -25.13 0.60 -10.44
N ASP A 279 -26.23 1.31 -10.68
CA ASP A 279 -26.43 2.71 -10.24
C ASP A 279 -27.09 2.84 -8.85
N ARG A 280 -27.42 1.72 -8.21
CA ARG A 280 -28.09 1.68 -6.91
C ARG A 280 -27.13 1.30 -5.79
N LEU A 281 -27.39 1.84 -4.60
CA LEU A 281 -26.69 1.52 -3.34
C LEU A 281 -27.61 0.68 -2.44
N ASP A 282 -28.03 -0.48 -2.92
CA ASP A 282 -28.98 -1.37 -2.25
C ASP A 282 -28.31 -2.59 -1.59
N SER A 283 -27.13 -2.99 -2.04
CA SER A 283 -26.38 -4.09 -1.42
C SER A 283 -25.42 -3.65 -0.32
N VAL A 284 -25.39 -4.44 0.77
CA VAL A 284 -24.43 -4.30 1.88
C VAL A 284 -22.99 -4.42 1.39
N GLY A 285 -22.72 -5.26 0.38
CA GLY A 285 -21.40 -5.46 -0.20
C GLY A 285 -20.77 -4.18 -0.77
N GLN A 286 -21.61 -3.27 -1.28
CA GLN A 286 -21.18 -1.97 -1.77
C GLN A 286 -21.15 -0.87 -0.70
N LEU A 287 -21.98 -1.00 0.33
CA LEU A 287 -22.07 0.00 1.39
C LEU A 287 -20.81 0.02 2.25
N VAL A 288 -20.25 -1.16 2.55
CA VAL A 288 -19.02 -1.30 3.35
C VAL A 288 -17.86 -0.46 2.78
N PRO A 289 -17.43 -0.63 1.52
CA PRO A 289 -16.33 0.16 0.98
C PRO A 289 -16.64 1.63 0.86
N PHE A 290 -17.89 1.99 0.52
CA PHE A 290 -18.29 3.39 0.45
C PHE A 290 -18.11 4.10 1.80
N ILE A 291 -18.64 3.52 2.90
CA ILE A 291 -18.56 4.11 4.24
C ILE A 291 -17.12 4.12 4.76
N LEU A 292 -16.36 3.05 4.54
CA LEU A 292 -14.95 2.99 4.95
C LEU A 292 -14.14 4.12 4.28
N SER A 293 -14.31 4.31 2.98
CA SER A 293 -13.59 5.36 2.24
C SER A 293 -14.05 6.77 2.61
N ALA A 294 -15.36 6.97 2.81
CA ALA A 294 -15.87 8.26 3.30
C ALA A 294 -15.30 8.60 4.68
N GLY A 295 -15.27 7.64 5.61
CA GLY A 295 -14.66 7.82 6.93
C GLY A 295 -13.16 8.14 6.86
N GLN A 296 -12.42 7.47 5.96
CA GLN A 296 -11.01 7.77 5.71
C GLN A 296 -10.82 9.20 5.21
N LEU A 297 -11.63 9.65 4.27
CA LEU A 297 -11.55 11.02 3.75
C LEU A 297 -11.82 12.04 4.86
N VAL A 298 -12.87 11.82 5.67
CA VAL A 298 -13.17 12.69 6.81
C VAL A 298 -12.02 12.74 7.81
N HIS A 299 -11.42 11.59 8.14
CA HIS A 299 -10.26 11.52 9.02
C HIS A 299 -9.07 12.33 8.49
N VAL A 300 -8.76 12.19 7.19
CA VAL A 300 -7.66 12.93 6.55
C VAL A 300 -7.95 14.43 6.53
N LEU A 301 -9.17 14.83 6.15
CA LEU A 301 -9.56 16.24 6.14
C LEU A 301 -9.50 16.86 7.53
N TYR A 302 -9.98 16.14 8.54
CA TYR A 302 -9.90 16.56 9.94
C TYR A 302 -8.45 16.75 10.38
N GLY A 303 -7.57 15.77 10.12
CA GLY A 303 -6.14 15.87 10.44
C GLY A 303 -5.42 17.04 9.77
N ILE A 304 -5.81 17.37 8.52
CA ILE A 304 -5.31 18.54 7.78
C ILE A 304 -5.77 19.84 8.47
N VAL A 305 -7.06 19.95 8.80
CA VAL A 305 -7.64 21.17 9.40
C VAL A 305 -7.09 21.43 10.81
N THR A 306 -6.94 20.39 11.63
CA THR A 306 -6.45 20.53 13.00
C THR A 306 -4.93 20.66 13.11
N GLY A 307 -4.19 20.53 12.00
CA GLY A 307 -2.73 20.62 12.02
C GLY A 307 -2.06 19.55 12.90
N ALA A 308 -2.63 18.33 12.94
CA ALA A 308 -2.21 17.28 13.88
C ALA A 308 -0.71 16.95 13.82
N GLU A 309 -0.07 17.12 12.66
CA GLU A 309 1.38 16.97 12.47
C GLU A 309 2.20 18.07 13.16
N GLU A 310 1.75 19.33 13.16
CA GLU A 310 2.48 20.44 13.80
C GLU A 310 2.46 20.30 15.33
N VAL A 311 1.33 19.90 15.92
CA VAL A 311 1.17 19.66 17.36
C VAL A 311 2.04 18.49 17.83
N LYS A 312 2.00 17.36 17.13
CA LYS A 312 2.74 16.13 17.52
C LYS A 312 4.25 16.27 17.33
N ARG A 313 4.68 17.14 16.40
CA ARG A 313 6.10 17.50 16.22
C ARG A 313 6.58 18.42 17.34
N GLY A 314 5.75 19.38 17.76
CA GLY A 314 6.04 20.24 18.92
C GLY A 314 6.21 19.45 20.21
N SER A 315 5.35 18.47 20.47
CA SER A 315 5.44 17.62 21.67
C SER A 315 6.68 16.72 21.69
N ILE A 316 7.06 16.10 20.56
CA ILE A 316 8.28 15.26 20.50
C ILE A 316 9.54 16.11 20.69
N LEU A 317 9.59 17.30 20.09
CA LEU A 317 10.72 18.21 20.26
C LEU A 317 10.82 18.72 21.70
N HIS A 318 9.68 18.99 22.34
CA HIS A 318 9.64 19.32 23.76
C HIS A 318 10.15 18.17 24.63
N GLU A 319 9.70 16.94 24.35
CA GLU A 319 10.08 15.73 25.10
C GLU A 319 11.58 15.40 24.93
N GLN A 320 12.12 15.50 23.72
CA GLN A 320 13.55 15.35 23.44
C GLN A 320 14.39 16.46 24.09
N GLY A 321 13.92 17.71 24.09
CA GLY A 321 14.57 18.82 24.78
C GLY A 321 14.62 18.63 26.30
N THR A 322 13.53 18.16 26.92
CA THR A 322 13.53 17.81 28.35
C THR A 322 14.46 16.64 28.66
N SER A 323 14.53 15.62 27.82
CA SER A 323 15.40 14.46 28.06
C SER A 323 16.88 14.81 27.92
N SER A 324 17.24 15.65 26.95
CA SER A 324 18.59 16.19 26.78
C SER A 324 19.00 17.08 27.96
N ALA A 325 18.13 17.98 28.41
CA ALA A 325 18.41 18.84 29.56
C ALA A 325 18.53 18.06 30.89
N LEU A 326 17.81 16.94 31.02
CA LEU A 326 17.87 16.07 32.19
C LEU A 326 19.16 15.22 32.18
N LEU A 327 19.61 14.77 31.02
CA LEU A 327 20.92 14.12 30.83
C LEU A 327 22.09 15.08 31.09
N GLU A 328 21.98 16.34 30.67
CA GLU A 328 23.01 17.37 30.92
C GLU A 328 23.10 17.71 32.43
N LYS A 329 21.95 17.80 33.12
CA LYS A 329 21.92 17.99 34.58
C LYS A 329 22.48 16.79 35.35
N LEU A 330 22.25 15.57 34.90
CA LEU A 330 22.84 14.37 35.50
C LEU A 330 24.35 14.28 35.24
N ALA A 331 24.83 14.69 34.06
CA ALA A 331 26.26 14.74 33.74
C ALA A 331 27.02 15.80 34.54
N CYS A 332 26.41 16.93 34.88
CA CYS A 332 27.02 17.94 35.76
C CYS A 332 26.99 17.56 37.24
N ALA A 333 26.06 16.70 37.69
CA ALA A 333 26.00 16.24 39.07
C ALA A 333 27.12 15.25 39.45
N ASP A 334 27.70 14.55 38.46
CA ASP A 334 28.81 13.60 38.67
C ASP A 334 30.20 14.26 38.71
N VAL A 335 30.31 15.57 38.43
CA VAL A 335 31.61 16.29 38.38
C VAL A 335 31.95 16.99 39.70
N ASN A 336 31.04 17.03 40.68
CA ASN A 336 31.31 17.55 42.03
C ASN A 336 30.71 16.63 43.10
N CYS A 337 31.38 15.50 43.34
CA CYS A 337 31.32 14.80 44.62
C CYS A 337 32.77 14.44 45.00
N GLU A 338 33.29 15.25 45.92
CA GLU A 338 34.53 15.17 46.73
C GLU A 338 35.68 14.24 46.32
#